data_AF-A0A3N5I9X4-F1
#
_entry.id   AF-A0A3N5I9X4-F1
#
_cell.length_a   1.000
_cell.length_b   1.000
_cell.length_c   1.000
_cell.angle_alpha   90.00
_cell.angle_beta   90.00
_cell.angle_gamma   90.00
#
_symmetry.space_group_name_H-M   'P 1'
#
loop_
_entity.id
_entity.type
_entity.pdbx_description
1 polymer ?
#
loop_
_entity_poly.entity_id
_entity_poly.type
_entity_poly.pdbx_seq_one_letter_code
_entity_poly.pdbx_strand_id
1 'polypeptide(L)'
;MEPLHNKYLTEQRLKLQERQARGETGLAVANWHASFIDVFIISVFNSLEIRGQLSQGREETECVVLGLGGYGRKELSPFSDIDLLFLFPGPIESPAEEIIRKILYPFWDVGYEVGYTVQSLDECLEMAEAELSFLTALLDLRRITGNPPLAQTLKTRIKTLLKQDLGRRWQEWVIAEREKRHLRYGDSAFFLEPHLKEGLGGLRDLHLLLWIGKALFDAPDFFSLEKIGLLTWDDRRILAASQNFLLRLRHQLHYQTGRKNDRLSFEFQETLAEWEGVAGQGTTLPVEIFMREVYQHLQDVHTIHQNFFERLAELRTGGTRPRRVLEPGLYLEGDRLYVESARVLIDHPTILMNLFRQALKENVSLSQETIRLIKQCLFLVDQSFQRSPEVAQIFVDLISDLNTSRSLLEILLQTGLLTRYLPELEPTLCRTQFDTYHVYTVDVHLLLTLTEMKKIGRGVYLKEEPLLYGLWGEVPDFPALFLAALLHDIGKGGGKNHAHQGALLIPQIAERLHLS
;
A
#
# COMPACT_ATOMS: atom_id res chain seq x y z
N MET A 1 -18.43 -40.62 14.94
CA MET A 1 -17.49 -40.48 13.82
C MET A 1 -17.57 -39.04 13.36
N GLU A 2 -16.44 -38.36 13.25
CA GLU A 2 -16.41 -37.01 12.71
C GLU A 2 -16.88 -37.02 11.25
N PRO A 3 -17.74 -36.08 10.82
CA PRO A 3 -18.20 -36.04 9.43
C PRO A 3 -17.03 -35.91 8.45
N LEU A 4 -17.09 -36.62 7.31
CA LEU A 4 -16.02 -36.65 6.31
C LEU A 4 -15.64 -35.25 5.79
N HIS A 5 -16.63 -34.34 5.71
CA HIS A 5 -16.41 -32.95 5.32
C HIS A 5 -15.58 -32.17 6.34
N ASN A 6 -15.81 -32.37 7.64
CA ASN A 6 -15.03 -31.73 8.69
C ASN A 6 -13.56 -32.19 8.64
N LYS A 7 -13.35 -33.50 8.47
CA LYS A 7 -12.02 -34.07 8.28
C LYS A 7 -11.31 -33.48 7.06
N TYR A 8 -11.98 -33.38 5.91
CA TYR A 8 -11.40 -32.79 4.69
C TYR A 8 -10.94 -31.35 4.92
N LEU A 9 -11.79 -30.50 5.49
CA LEU A 9 -11.51 -29.08 5.69
C LEU A 9 -10.37 -28.84 6.69
N THR A 10 -10.32 -29.62 7.78
CA THR A 10 -9.24 -29.57 8.77
C THR A 10 -7.91 -30.04 8.18
N GLU A 11 -7.90 -31.15 7.43
CA GLU A 11 -6.69 -31.64 6.75
C GLU A 11 -6.15 -30.63 5.72
N GLN A 12 -7.02 -29.89 5.03
CA GLN A 12 -6.56 -28.89 4.06
C GLN A 12 -5.84 -27.73 4.74
N ARG A 13 -6.29 -27.25 5.92
CA ARG A 13 -5.59 -26.20 6.66
C ARG A 13 -4.15 -26.61 7.03
N LEU A 14 -3.95 -27.85 7.47
CA LEU A 14 -2.62 -28.39 7.77
C LEU A 14 -1.73 -28.43 6.52
N LYS A 15 -2.26 -28.90 5.38
CA LYS A 15 -1.52 -28.91 4.11
C LYS A 15 -1.09 -27.52 3.66
N LEU A 16 -1.90 -26.49 3.90
CA LEU A 16 -1.54 -25.11 3.56
C LEU A 16 -0.33 -24.62 4.38
N GLN A 17 -0.29 -24.96 5.68
CA GLN A 17 0.84 -24.64 6.54
C GLN A 17 2.12 -25.36 6.08
N GLU A 18 2.02 -26.65 5.71
CA GLU A 18 3.15 -27.41 5.16
C GLU A 18 3.67 -26.82 3.84
N ARG A 19 2.77 -26.38 2.94
CA ARG A 19 3.16 -25.73 1.68
C ARG A 19 3.93 -24.44 1.92
N GLN A 20 3.46 -23.62 2.86
CA GLN A 20 4.17 -22.41 3.26
C GLN A 20 5.54 -22.72 3.86
N ALA A 21 5.65 -23.75 4.70
CA ALA A 21 6.92 -24.19 5.27
C ALA A 21 7.92 -24.71 4.22
N ARG A 22 7.44 -25.19 3.05
CA ARG A 22 8.27 -25.57 1.90
C ARG A 22 8.70 -24.39 1.02
N GLY A 23 8.31 -23.16 1.37
CA GLY A 23 8.69 -21.95 0.64
C GLY A 23 7.77 -21.59 -0.52
N GLU A 24 6.54 -22.13 -0.60
CA GLU A 24 5.56 -21.61 -1.54
C GLU A 24 5.22 -20.14 -1.25
N THR A 25 4.97 -19.34 -2.30
CA THR A 25 4.69 -17.91 -2.13
C THR A 25 3.35 -17.67 -1.43
N GLY A 26 3.20 -16.51 -0.79
CA GLY A 26 1.94 -16.14 -0.13
C GLY A 26 0.74 -16.24 -1.06
N LEU A 27 0.86 -15.75 -2.30
CA LEU A 27 -0.23 -15.85 -3.28
C LEU A 27 -0.53 -17.30 -3.68
N ALA A 28 0.49 -18.17 -3.83
CA ALA A 28 0.29 -19.57 -4.17
C ALA A 28 -0.49 -20.31 -3.08
N VAL A 29 -0.12 -20.12 -1.81
CA VAL A 29 -0.82 -20.72 -0.65
C VAL A 29 -2.28 -20.23 -0.59
N ALA A 30 -2.52 -18.93 -0.80
CA ALA A 30 -3.87 -18.38 -0.82
C ALA A 30 -4.73 -18.94 -1.97
N ASN A 31 -4.13 -19.15 -3.15
CA ASN A 31 -4.79 -19.79 -4.29
C ASN A 31 -5.13 -21.25 -4.01
N TRP A 32 -4.23 -22.01 -3.38
CA TRP A 32 -4.51 -23.37 -2.95
C TRP A 32 -5.67 -23.42 -1.97
N HIS A 33 -5.68 -22.51 -1.00
CA HIS A 33 -6.75 -22.42 -0.02
C HIS A 33 -8.09 -22.17 -0.71
N ALA A 34 -8.17 -21.15 -1.56
CA ALA A 34 -9.38 -20.87 -2.33
C ALA A 34 -9.81 -22.08 -3.18
N SER A 35 -8.86 -22.80 -3.80
CA SER A 35 -9.16 -23.97 -4.62
C SER A 35 -9.69 -25.16 -3.82
N PHE A 36 -9.23 -25.35 -2.58
CA PHE A 36 -9.78 -26.38 -1.69
C PHE A 36 -11.22 -26.06 -1.27
N ILE A 37 -11.50 -24.80 -0.97
CA ILE A 37 -12.86 -24.34 -0.68
C ILE A 37 -13.74 -24.48 -1.94
N ASP A 38 -13.23 -24.14 -3.13
CA ASP A 38 -13.94 -24.34 -4.40
C ASP A 38 -14.36 -25.81 -4.57
N VAL A 39 -13.41 -26.76 -4.41
CA VAL A 39 -13.67 -28.20 -4.55
C VAL A 39 -14.76 -28.66 -3.58
N PHE A 40 -14.72 -28.18 -2.34
CA PHE A 40 -15.75 -28.49 -1.36
C PHE A 40 -17.13 -27.98 -1.78
N ILE A 41 -17.25 -26.68 -2.10
CA ILE A 41 -18.52 -26.06 -2.52
C ILE A 41 -19.06 -26.74 -3.78
N ILE A 42 -18.21 -26.98 -4.78
CA ILE A 42 -18.57 -27.66 -6.02
C ILE A 42 -19.13 -29.06 -5.71
N SER A 43 -18.51 -29.80 -4.79
CA SER A 43 -18.92 -31.17 -4.44
C SER A 43 -20.27 -31.19 -3.73
N VAL A 44 -20.48 -30.29 -2.77
CA VAL A 44 -21.76 -30.22 -2.03
C VAL A 44 -22.89 -29.69 -2.91
N PHE A 45 -22.63 -28.62 -3.68
CA PHE A 45 -23.62 -28.01 -4.57
C PHE A 45 -24.09 -28.98 -5.67
N ASN A 46 -23.19 -29.82 -6.19
CA ASN A 46 -23.53 -30.80 -7.23
C ASN A 46 -24.04 -32.14 -6.68
N SER A 47 -24.19 -32.29 -5.36
CA SER A 47 -24.79 -33.48 -4.79
C SER A 47 -26.25 -33.63 -5.24
N LEU A 48 -26.72 -34.86 -5.43
CA LEU A 48 -28.06 -35.15 -5.94
C LEU A 48 -29.16 -34.53 -5.07
N GLU A 49 -28.97 -34.52 -3.75
CA GLU A 49 -29.91 -33.91 -2.79
C GLU A 49 -30.05 -32.41 -3.03
N ILE A 50 -28.92 -31.68 -3.02
CA ILE A 50 -28.92 -30.23 -3.17
C ILE A 50 -29.37 -29.83 -4.57
N ARG A 51 -28.86 -30.51 -5.60
CA ARG A 51 -29.20 -30.21 -7.00
C ARG A 51 -30.67 -30.43 -7.28
N GLY A 52 -31.26 -31.54 -6.82
CA GLY A 52 -32.67 -31.84 -7.02
C GLY A 52 -33.60 -30.85 -6.31
N GLN A 53 -33.21 -30.39 -5.11
CA GLN A 53 -33.99 -29.41 -4.36
C GLN A 53 -33.87 -27.99 -4.95
N LEU A 54 -32.69 -27.59 -5.43
CA LEU A 54 -32.48 -26.28 -6.07
C LEU A 54 -32.99 -26.20 -7.52
N SER A 55 -33.03 -27.32 -8.25
CA SER A 55 -33.52 -27.32 -9.64
C SER A 55 -35.03 -27.49 -9.75
N GLN A 56 -35.74 -27.81 -8.65
CA GLN A 56 -37.20 -27.99 -8.61
C GLN A 56 -37.73 -28.92 -9.72
N GLY A 57 -36.96 -29.94 -10.09
CA GLY A 57 -37.31 -30.88 -11.16
C GLY A 57 -36.91 -30.44 -12.58
N ARG A 58 -36.21 -29.31 -12.76
CA ARG A 58 -35.53 -28.94 -14.01
C ARG A 58 -34.17 -29.65 -14.12
N GLU A 59 -33.69 -29.89 -15.35
CA GLU A 59 -32.40 -30.58 -15.60
C GLU A 59 -31.18 -29.75 -15.15
N GLU A 60 -31.27 -28.42 -15.24
CA GLU A 60 -30.20 -27.50 -14.84
C GLU A 60 -30.59 -26.65 -13.63
N THR A 61 -29.63 -26.44 -12.73
CA THR A 61 -29.79 -25.54 -11.59
C THR A 61 -29.65 -24.10 -12.06
N GLU A 62 -30.69 -23.30 -11.87
CA GLU A 62 -30.70 -21.91 -12.33
C GLU A 62 -29.83 -20.99 -11.47
N CYS A 63 -29.47 -21.43 -10.27
CA CYS A 63 -28.60 -20.71 -9.34
C CYS A 63 -27.13 -20.74 -9.77
N VAL A 64 -26.40 -19.67 -9.44
CA VAL A 64 -24.94 -19.62 -9.52
C VAL A 64 -24.33 -19.22 -8.19
N VAL A 65 -23.22 -19.88 -7.82
CA VAL A 65 -22.46 -19.57 -6.60
C VAL A 65 -21.22 -18.79 -6.99
N LEU A 66 -21.08 -17.60 -6.42
CA LEU A 66 -20.00 -16.66 -6.67
C LEU A 66 -19.21 -16.44 -5.38
N GLY A 67 -17.88 -16.39 -5.49
CA GLY A 67 -17.01 -15.90 -4.42
C GLY A 67 -16.80 -14.40 -4.56
N LEU A 68 -16.78 -13.68 -3.44
CA LEU A 68 -16.56 -12.25 -3.35
C LEU A 68 -15.27 -11.92 -2.58
N GLY A 69 -14.83 -10.66 -2.67
CA GLY A 69 -13.72 -10.15 -1.87
C GLY A 69 -12.42 -10.98 -2.00
N GLY A 70 -11.78 -11.28 -0.86
CA GLY A 70 -10.53 -12.05 -0.83
C GLY A 70 -10.68 -13.46 -1.40
N TYR A 71 -11.82 -14.11 -1.19
CA TYR A 71 -12.10 -15.43 -1.76
C TYR A 71 -12.33 -15.37 -3.28
N GLY A 72 -13.03 -14.34 -3.75
CA GLY A 72 -13.21 -14.01 -5.16
C GLY A 72 -11.88 -13.79 -5.89
N ARG A 73 -10.97 -13.01 -5.29
CA ARG A 73 -9.61 -12.76 -5.81
C ARG A 73 -8.64 -13.95 -5.72
N LYS A 74 -9.04 -15.05 -5.05
CA LYS A 74 -8.16 -16.18 -4.69
C LYS A 74 -6.97 -15.78 -3.81
N GLU A 75 -7.20 -14.82 -2.93
CA GLU A 75 -6.26 -14.32 -1.91
C GLU A 75 -6.73 -14.73 -0.50
N LEU A 76 -7.31 -15.92 -0.37
CA LEU A 76 -7.90 -16.39 0.88
C LEU A 76 -6.83 -16.82 1.89
N SER A 77 -6.53 -15.94 2.85
CA SER A 77 -5.66 -16.28 3.98
C SER A 77 -6.32 -17.31 4.92
N PRO A 78 -5.55 -18.08 5.72
CA PRO A 78 -6.03 -19.32 6.37
C PRO A 78 -7.26 -19.17 7.27
N PHE A 79 -7.37 -18.05 7.98
CA PHE A 79 -8.49 -17.71 8.86
C PHE A 79 -9.23 -16.44 8.38
N SER A 80 -9.18 -16.14 7.08
CA SER A 80 -10.03 -15.08 6.50
C SER A 80 -11.40 -15.61 6.15
N ASP A 81 -12.35 -14.69 6.21
CA ASP A 81 -13.76 -14.91 5.93
C ASP A 81 -13.94 -15.38 4.47
N ILE A 82 -14.86 -16.32 4.27
CA ILE A 82 -15.28 -16.80 2.95
C ILE A 82 -16.57 -16.08 2.59
N ASP A 83 -16.50 -15.14 1.65
CA ASP A 83 -17.67 -14.37 1.21
C ASP A 83 -18.30 -14.99 -0.04
N LEU A 84 -19.59 -15.35 0.04
CA LEU A 84 -20.35 -16.03 -1.00
C LEU A 84 -21.59 -15.23 -1.43
N LEU A 85 -21.90 -15.28 -2.72
CA LEU A 85 -23.16 -14.81 -3.28
C LEU A 85 -23.83 -15.98 -4.01
N PHE A 86 -25.04 -16.33 -3.54
CA PHE A 86 -25.93 -17.26 -4.21
C PHE A 86 -26.93 -16.45 -5.03
N LEU A 87 -26.78 -16.49 -6.35
CA LEU A 87 -27.51 -15.65 -7.28
C LEU A 87 -28.54 -16.48 -8.05
N PHE A 88 -29.78 -16.01 -8.08
CA PHE A 88 -30.90 -16.60 -8.81
C PHE A 88 -31.34 -15.69 -9.96
N PRO A 89 -31.89 -16.23 -11.07
CA PRO A 89 -32.32 -15.39 -12.19
C PRO A 89 -33.58 -14.58 -11.91
N GLY A 90 -34.35 -14.94 -10.88
CA GLY A 90 -35.62 -14.31 -10.52
C GLY A 90 -35.92 -14.52 -9.03
N PRO A 91 -37.19 -14.29 -8.60
CA PRO A 91 -37.59 -14.37 -7.21
C PRO A 91 -37.17 -15.67 -6.53
N ILE A 92 -36.67 -15.55 -5.30
CA ILE A 92 -36.15 -16.68 -4.53
C ILE A 92 -37.33 -17.38 -3.84
N GLU A 93 -37.47 -18.69 -4.07
CA GLU A 93 -38.47 -19.49 -3.37
C GLU A 93 -37.99 -19.95 -1.99
N SER A 94 -38.92 -20.05 -1.03
CA SER A 94 -38.65 -20.33 0.39
C SER A 94 -37.71 -21.52 0.70
N PRO A 95 -37.70 -22.64 -0.05
CA PRO A 95 -36.78 -23.75 0.26
C PRO A 95 -35.31 -23.45 -0.05
N ALA A 96 -35.02 -22.51 -0.95
CA ALA A 96 -33.67 -22.27 -1.46
C ALA A 96 -32.69 -21.84 -0.35
N GLU A 97 -33.12 -20.97 0.57
CA GLU A 97 -32.27 -20.51 1.67
C GLU A 97 -31.92 -21.64 2.65
N GLU A 98 -32.87 -22.52 2.96
CA GLU A 98 -32.63 -23.65 3.85
C GLU A 98 -31.62 -24.62 3.23
N ILE A 99 -31.73 -24.86 1.93
CA ILE A 99 -30.80 -25.70 1.18
C ILE A 99 -29.40 -25.07 1.16
N ILE A 100 -29.31 -23.75 0.95
CA ILE A 100 -28.04 -23.02 0.98
C ILE A 100 -27.37 -23.18 2.35
N ARG A 101 -28.12 -23.07 3.46
CA ARG A 101 -27.57 -23.29 4.81
C ARG A 101 -26.95 -24.68 4.97
N LYS A 102 -27.52 -25.73 4.34
CA LYS A 102 -26.91 -27.06 4.33
C LYS A 102 -25.54 -27.11 3.65
N ILE A 103 -25.32 -26.26 2.63
CA ILE A 103 -24.00 -26.13 1.98
C ILE A 103 -22.99 -25.49 2.95
N LEU A 104 -23.45 -24.61 3.84
CA LEU A 104 -22.61 -23.78 4.69
C LEU A 104 -22.31 -24.38 6.08
N TYR A 105 -23.21 -25.20 6.66
CA TYR A 105 -22.99 -25.81 7.99
C TYR A 105 -21.62 -26.48 8.15
N PRO A 106 -21.12 -27.26 7.18
CA PRO A 106 -19.79 -27.87 7.27
C PRO A 106 -18.65 -26.88 7.51
N PHE A 107 -18.75 -25.64 7.00
CA PHE A 107 -17.73 -24.63 7.20
C PHE A 107 -17.73 -24.09 8.63
N TRP A 108 -18.92 -23.83 9.18
CA TRP A 108 -19.06 -23.35 10.55
C TRP A 108 -18.64 -24.42 11.57
N ASP A 109 -18.93 -25.69 11.30
CA ASP A 109 -18.55 -26.82 12.16
C ASP A 109 -17.03 -26.95 12.36
N VAL A 110 -16.23 -26.52 11.38
CA VAL A 110 -14.75 -26.51 11.47
C VAL A 110 -14.17 -25.11 11.74
N GLY A 111 -15.01 -24.15 12.09
CA GLY A 111 -14.61 -22.79 12.46
C GLY A 111 -14.10 -21.94 11.28
N TYR A 112 -14.65 -22.08 10.08
CA TYR A 112 -14.56 -21.03 9.07
C TYR A 112 -15.62 -19.96 9.35
N GLU A 113 -15.23 -18.70 9.19
CA GLU A 113 -16.18 -17.59 9.10
C GLU A 113 -16.67 -17.52 7.64
N VAL A 114 -17.98 -17.65 7.44
CA VAL A 114 -18.60 -17.59 6.11
C VAL A 114 -19.65 -16.50 6.08
N GLY A 115 -19.38 -15.45 5.33
CA GLY A 115 -20.37 -14.44 4.96
C GLY A 115 -21.10 -14.90 3.70
N TYR A 116 -22.43 -14.81 3.67
CA TYR A 116 -23.16 -15.14 2.45
C TYR A 116 -24.38 -14.23 2.25
N THR A 117 -24.69 -13.99 0.99
CA THR A 117 -25.93 -13.31 0.58
C THR A 117 -26.66 -14.18 -0.44
N VAL A 118 -27.98 -14.24 -0.34
CA VAL A 118 -28.87 -14.88 -1.32
C VAL A 118 -29.67 -13.77 -1.98
N GLN A 119 -29.58 -13.64 -3.30
CA GLN A 119 -30.19 -12.54 -4.06
C GLN A 119 -30.69 -13.04 -5.41
N SER A 120 -31.81 -12.49 -5.88
CA SER A 120 -32.12 -12.50 -7.31
C SER A 120 -31.21 -11.54 -8.08
N LEU A 121 -31.19 -11.64 -9.40
CA LEU A 121 -30.41 -10.73 -10.25
C LEU A 121 -30.80 -9.26 -10.05
N ASP A 122 -32.10 -8.99 -9.95
CA ASP A 122 -32.61 -7.63 -9.82
C ASP A 122 -32.30 -7.05 -8.43
N GLU A 123 -32.57 -7.80 -7.35
CA GLU A 123 -32.24 -7.35 -5.98
C GLU A 123 -30.73 -7.13 -5.80
N CYS A 124 -29.88 -7.98 -6.41
CA CYS A 124 -28.43 -7.81 -6.38
C CYS A 124 -27.98 -6.52 -7.06
N LEU A 125 -28.63 -6.11 -8.16
CA LEU A 125 -28.33 -4.86 -8.86
C LEU A 125 -28.84 -3.65 -8.08
N GLU A 126 -30.06 -3.72 -7.53
CA GLU A 126 -30.62 -2.68 -6.66
C GLU A 126 -29.72 -2.43 -5.43
N MET A 127 -29.27 -3.51 -4.78
CA MET A 127 -28.35 -3.42 -3.64
C MET A 127 -27.00 -2.81 -4.06
N ALA A 128 -26.47 -3.14 -5.24
CA ALA A 128 -25.22 -2.56 -5.74
C ALA A 128 -25.32 -1.06 -6.04
N GLU A 129 -26.51 -0.58 -6.44
CA GLU A 129 -26.77 0.85 -6.64
C GLU A 129 -26.92 1.60 -5.30
N ALA A 130 -27.51 0.96 -4.29
CA ALA A 130 -27.74 1.52 -2.96
C ALA A 130 -26.47 1.52 -2.07
N GLU A 131 -25.66 0.46 -2.13
CA GLU A 131 -24.52 0.23 -1.24
C GLU A 131 -23.20 0.10 -2.00
N LEU A 132 -22.42 1.19 -2.03
CA LEU A 132 -21.14 1.26 -2.75
C LEU A 132 -20.08 0.27 -2.23
N SER A 133 -20.16 -0.13 -0.95
CA SER A 133 -19.32 -1.18 -0.37
C SER A 133 -19.63 -2.55 -0.98
N PHE A 134 -20.91 -2.88 -1.17
CA PHE A 134 -21.34 -4.11 -1.83
C PHE A 134 -20.93 -4.12 -3.30
N LEU A 135 -21.13 -3.00 -4.01
CA LEU A 135 -20.63 -2.83 -5.38
C LEU A 135 -19.12 -3.10 -5.48
N THR A 136 -18.34 -2.63 -4.50
CA THR A 136 -16.90 -2.89 -4.44
C THR A 136 -16.60 -4.38 -4.29
N ALA A 137 -17.32 -5.09 -3.42
CA ALA A 137 -17.15 -6.55 -3.25
C ALA A 137 -17.48 -7.32 -4.54
N LEU A 138 -18.47 -6.84 -5.32
CA LEU A 138 -18.83 -7.42 -6.61
C LEU A 138 -17.76 -7.22 -7.69
N LEU A 139 -16.85 -6.25 -7.58
CA LEU A 139 -15.73 -6.12 -8.53
C LEU A 139 -14.81 -7.34 -8.51
N ASP A 140 -14.78 -8.08 -7.40
CA ASP A 140 -13.99 -9.29 -7.23
C ASP A 140 -14.77 -10.58 -7.50
N LEU A 141 -15.92 -10.49 -8.17
CA LEU A 141 -16.78 -11.64 -8.43
C LEU A 141 -16.02 -12.75 -9.19
N ARG A 142 -16.09 -13.97 -8.65
CA ARG A 142 -15.56 -15.16 -9.29
C ARG A 142 -16.57 -16.29 -9.22
N ARG A 143 -16.92 -16.85 -10.39
CA ARG A 143 -17.80 -18.02 -10.44
C ARG A 143 -17.12 -19.24 -9.83
N ILE A 144 -17.78 -19.87 -8.87
CA ILE A 144 -17.35 -21.12 -8.25
C ILE A 144 -18.01 -22.30 -8.97
N THR A 145 -19.36 -22.29 -9.02
CA THR A 145 -20.17 -23.34 -9.66
C THR A 145 -21.55 -22.81 -10.04
N GLY A 146 -22.36 -23.62 -10.72
CA GLY A 146 -23.71 -23.25 -11.18
C GLY A 146 -23.72 -22.49 -12.51
N ASN A 147 -24.85 -21.84 -12.81
CA ASN A 147 -25.22 -21.26 -14.11
C ASN A 147 -24.21 -20.21 -14.64
N PRO A 148 -23.41 -20.53 -15.69
CA PRO A 148 -22.43 -19.59 -16.24
C PRO A 148 -23.03 -18.36 -16.95
N PRO A 149 -24.09 -18.49 -17.80
CA PRO A 149 -24.78 -17.33 -18.37
C PRO A 149 -25.22 -16.31 -17.32
N LEU A 150 -25.79 -16.75 -16.19
CA LEU A 150 -26.27 -15.85 -15.14
C LEU A 150 -25.12 -15.02 -14.51
N ALA A 151 -23.98 -15.65 -14.21
CA ALA A 151 -22.80 -14.93 -13.73
C ALA A 151 -22.28 -13.89 -14.74
N GLN A 152 -22.28 -14.25 -16.03
CA GLN A 152 -21.84 -13.34 -17.08
C GLN A 152 -22.81 -12.17 -17.26
N THR A 153 -24.12 -12.41 -17.13
CA THR A 153 -25.14 -11.36 -17.12
C THR A 153 -24.92 -10.38 -15.99
N LEU A 154 -24.74 -10.85 -14.75
CA LEU A 154 -24.47 -9.98 -13.59
C LEU A 154 -23.21 -9.13 -13.84
N LYS A 155 -22.09 -9.75 -14.25
CA LYS A 155 -20.84 -9.04 -14.55
C LYS A 155 -21.01 -7.95 -15.61
N THR A 156 -21.80 -8.24 -16.65
CA THR A 156 -22.08 -7.29 -17.74
C THR A 156 -22.95 -6.13 -17.26
N ARG A 157 -23.95 -6.40 -16.42
CA ARG A 157 -24.85 -5.38 -15.85
C ARG A 157 -24.09 -4.45 -14.89
N ILE A 158 -23.26 -4.99 -14.00
CA ILE A 158 -22.37 -4.19 -13.12
C ILE A 158 -21.46 -3.27 -13.94
N LYS A 159 -20.81 -3.80 -15.00
CA LYS A 159 -19.99 -2.98 -15.90
C LYS A 159 -20.78 -1.83 -16.54
N THR A 160 -22.04 -2.08 -16.91
CA THR A 160 -22.92 -1.04 -17.47
C THR A 160 -23.27 0.03 -16.42
N LEU A 161 -23.57 -0.37 -15.18
CA LEU A 161 -23.82 0.58 -14.08
C LEU A 161 -22.61 1.47 -13.80
N LEU A 162 -21.41 0.89 -13.78
CA LEU A 162 -20.16 1.63 -13.54
C LEU A 162 -19.79 2.60 -14.67
N LYS A 163 -20.35 2.46 -15.87
CA LYS A 163 -20.18 3.43 -16.97
C LYS A 163 -21.08 4.66 -16.84
N GLN A 164 -22.02 4.64 -15.90
CA GLN A 164 -22.96 5.73 -15.63
C GLN A 164 -22.45 6.59 -14.44
N ASP A 165 -23.30 7.48 -13.94
CA ASP A 165 -22.99 8.34 -12.79
C ASP A 165 -22.56 7.53 -11.53
N LEU A 166 -23.07 6.30 -11.39
CA LEU A 166 -22.70 5.41 -10.29
C LEU A 166 -21.19 5.15 -10.24
N GLY A 167 -20.51 4.99 -11.38
CA GLY A 167 -19.06 4.77 -11.41
C GLY A 167 -18.27 5.95 -10.85
N ARG A 168 -18.72 7.18 -11.16
CA ARG A 168 -18.12 8.41 -10.62
C ARG A 168 -18.35 8.49 -9.11
N ARG A 169 -19.59 8.29 -8.66
CA ARG A 169 -19.94 8.29 -7.22
C ARG A 169 -19.16 7.24 -6.44
N TRP A 170 -19.06 6.03 -6.99
CA TRP A 170 -18.27 4.93 -6.43
C TRP A 170 -16.78 5.31 -6.33
N GLN A 171 -16.21 5.90 -7.38
CA GLN A 171 -14.82 6.34 -7.38
C GLN A 171 -14.56 7.42 -6.30
N GLU A 172 -15.43 8.43 -6.20
CA GLU A 172 -15.32 9.48 -5.18
C GLU A 172 -15.43 8.89 -3.77
N TRP A 173 -16.36 7.96 -3.57
CA TRP A 173 -16.53 7.24 -2.31
C TRP A 173 -15.30 6.40 -1.93
N VAL A 174 -14.76 5.59 -2.86
CA VAL A 174 -13.64 4.69 -2.54
C VAL A 174 -12.35 5.46 -2.25
N ILE A 175 -12.15 6.61 -2.91
CA ILE A 175 -11.05 7.53 -2.60
C ILE A 175 -11.25 8.15 -1.21
N ALA A 176 -12.45 8.57 -0.85
CA ALA A 176 -12.73 9.10 0.49
C ALA A 176 -12.53 8.04 1.60
N GLU A 177 -12.93 6.79 1.37
CA GLU A 177 -12.70 5.68 2.30
C GLU A 177 -11.23 5.34 2.45
N ARG A 178 -10.44 5.47 1.37
CA ARG A 178 -8.98 5.38 1.46
C ARG A 178 -8.43 6.43 2.43
N GLU A 179 -8.79 7.70 2.27
CA GLU A 179 -8.28 8.77 3.13
C GLU A 179 -8.62 8.54 4.60
N LYS A 180 -9.86 8.15 4.91
CA LYS A 180 -10.27 7.80 6.27
C LYS A 180 -9.45 6.65 6.84
N ARG A 181 -9.19 5.61 6.05
CA ARG A 181 -8.38 4.47 6.46
C ARG A 181 -6.92 4.88 6.69
N HIS A 182 -6.34 5.66 5.78
CA HIS A 182 -4.98 6.18 5.91
C HIS A 182 -4.84 7.06 7.15
N LEU A 183 -5.85 7.86 7.51
CA LEU A 183 -5.86 8.61 8.78
C LEU A 183 -5.94 7.68 10.01
N ARG A 184 -6.81 6.66 9.96
CA ARG A 184 -7.00 5.73 11.08
C ARG A 184 -5.77 4.85 11.35
N TYR A 185 -5.10 4.37 10.29
CA TYR A 185 -3.97 3.44 10.38
C TYR A 185 -2.61 4.10 10.08
N GLY A 186 -2.58 5.39 9.76
CA GLY A 186 -1.37 6.18 9.57
C GLY A 186 -0.90 6.92 10.83
N ASP A 187 -1.58 6.69 11.97
CA ASP A 187 -1.11 7.17 13.27
C ASP A 187 0.19 6.44 13.65
N SER A 188 1.05 7.19 14.34
CA SER A 188 2.29 6.79 14.98
C SER A 188 2.21 5.36 15.58
N ALA A 189 1.22 5.06 16.41
CA ALA A 189 1.08 3.73 17.04
C ALA A 189 0.94 2.56 16.05
N PHE A 190 0.32 2.80 14.88
CA PHE A 190 0.22 1.80 13.81
C PHE A 190 1.46 1.73 12.94
N PHE A 191 2.37 2.70 13.04
CA PHE A 191 3.66 2.60 12.40
C PHE A 191 4.47 1.50 13.07
N LEU A 192 4.64 1.54 14.40
CA LEU A 192 5.37 0.50 15.19
C LEU A 192 4.86 -0.92 14.99
N GLU A 193 3.54 -1.08 14.94
CA GLU A 193 2.87 -2.37 14.82
C GLU A 193 2.00 -2.38 13.58
N PRO A 194 2.61 -2.50 12.38
CA PRO A 194 1.92 -2.26 11.12
C PRO A 194 0.79 -3.25 10.88
N HIS A 195 -0.28 -2.75 10.29
CA HIS A 195 -1.41 -3.57 9.86
C HIS A 195 -1.22 -4.00 8.40
N LEU A 196 -0.90 -5.27 8.16
CA LEU A 196 -0.49 -5.80 6.85
C LEU A 196 -1.55 -5.65 5.75
N LYS A 197 -2.83 -5.61 6.15
CA LYS A 197 -3.97 -5.42 5.24
C LYS A 197 -4.44 -3.97 5.11
N GLU A 198 -4.89 -3.35 6.19
CA GLU A 198 -5.53 -2.03 6.19
C GLU A 198 -4.55 -0.85 6.38
N GLY A 199 -3.30 -1.11 6.77
CA GLY A 199 -2.28 -0.08 6.99
C GLY A 199 -1.86 0.68 5.72
N LEU A 200 -1.08 1.75 5.91
CA LEU A 200 -0.43 2.46 4.80
C LEU A 200 0.48 1.49 4.04
N GLY A 201 0.28 1.35 2.73
CA GLY A 201 1.03 0.39 1.92
C GLY A 201 0.60 -1.07 2.10
N GLY A 202 -0.46 -1.34 2.86
CA GLY A 202 -0.98 -2.69 3.07
C GLY A 202 -1.68 -3.26 1.84
N LEU A 203 -2.14 -4.51 1.94
CA LEU A 203 -2.85 -5.21 0.85
C LEU A 203 -4.07 -4.43 0.32
N ARG A 204 -4.73 -3.62 1.16
CA ARG A 204 -5.89 -2.81 0.75
C ARG A 204 -5.51 -1.72 -0.25
N ASP A 205 -4.31 -1.14 -0.16
CA ASP A 205 -3.82 -0.18 -1.14
C ASP A 205 -3.67 -0.87 -2.51
N LEU A 206 -3.16 -2.10 -2.55
CA LEU A 206 -3.08 -2.91 -3.77
C LEU A 206 -4.46 -3.21 -4.37
N HIS A 207 -5.41 -3.62 -3.52
CA HIS A 207 -6.77 -3.96 -3.95
C HIS A 207 -7.46 -2.75 -4.58
N LEU A 208 -7.22 -1.56 -4.05
CA LEU A 208 -7.78 -0.33 -4.58
C LEU A 208 -7.33 -0.05 -6.01
N LEU A 209 -6.05 -0.29 -6.35
CA LEU A 209 -5.56 -0.15 -7.73
C LEU A 209 -6.31 -1.09 -8.67
N LEU A 210 -6.49 -2.35 -8.25
CA LEU A 210 -7.20 -3.37 -9.02
C LEU A 210 -8.69 -3.04 -9.16
N TRP A 211 -9.34 -2.53 -8.11
CA TRP A 211 -10.74 -2.12 -8.17
C TRP A 211 -10.94 -0.98 -9.17
N ILE A 212 -10.09 0.05 -9.12
CA ILE A 212 -10.13 1.15 -10.10
C ILE A 212 -9.89 0.60 -11.52
N GLY A 213 -8.90 -0.27 -11.70
CA GLY A 213 -8.63 -0.93 -12.98
C GLY A 213 -9.84 -1.67 -13.55
N LYS A 214 -10.49 -2.49 -12.72
CA LYS A 214 -11.69 -3.27 -13.07
C LYS A 214 -12.88 -2.37 -13.40
N ALA A 215 -13.11 -1.34 -12.58
CA ALA A 215 -14.29 -0.50 -12.67
C ALA A 215 -14.23 0.48 -13.84
N LEU A 216 -13.06 1.08 -14.10
CA LEU A 216 -12.93 2.20 -15.02
C LEU A 216 -12.21 1.85 -16.33
N PHE A 217 -11.35 0.83 -16.35
CA PHE A 217 -10.41 0.61 -17.47
C PHE A 217 -10.41 -0.80 -18.07
N ASP A 218 -11.31 -1.69 -17.64
CA ASP A 218 -11.29 -3.11 -18.00
C ASP A 218 -9.92 -3.77 -17.80
N ALA A 219 -9.18 -3.31 -16.78
CA ALA A 219 -7.84 -3.76 -16.44
C ALA A 219 -7.87 -4.52 -15.11
N PRO A 220 -8.09 -5.86 -15.13
CA PRO A 220 -8.39 -6.62 -13.92
C PRO A 220 -7.18 -6.98 -13.05
N ASP A 221 -5.97 -6.80 -13.56
CA ASP A 221 -4.71 -7.21 -12.92
C ASP A 221 -3.60 -6.17 -13.14
N PHE A 222 -2.49 -6.31 -12.42
CA PHE A 222 -1.35 -5.38 -12.53
C PHE A 222 -0.73 -5.33 -13.93
N PHE A 223 -0.81 -6.42 -14.71
CA PHE A 223 -0.29 -6.46 -16.08
C PHE A 223 -1.16 -5.65 -17.04
N SER A 224 -2.47 -5.69 -16.87
CA SER A 224 -3.41 -4.89 -17.63
C SER A 224 -3.29 -3.41 -17.29
N LEU A 225 -3.05 -3.08 -16.01
CA LEU A 225 -2.75 -1.71 -15.56
C LEU A 225 -1.42 -1.18 -16.12
N GLU A 226 -0.40 -2.04 -16.25
CA GLU A 226 0.85 -1.69 -16.95
C GLU A 226 0.60 -1.39 -18.43
N LYS A 227 -0.17 -2.23 -19.12
CA LYS A 227 -0.47 -2.07 -20.55
C LYS A 227 -1.16 -0.74 -20.90
N ILE A 228 -1.98 -0.22 -19.99
CA ILE A 228 -2.68 1.07 -20.18
C ILE A 228 -1.87 2.26 -19.63
N GLY A 229 -0.64 2.05 -19.15
CA GLY A 229 0.26 3.11 -18.69
C GLY A 229 -0.03 3.64 -17.28
N LEU A 230 -0.97 3.05 -16.54
CA LEU A 230 -1.22 3.45 -15.15
C LEU A 230 -0.15 2.91 -14.18
N LEU A 231 0.50 1.81 -14.54
CA LEU A 231 1.66 1.27 -13.83
C LEU A 231 2.86 1.16 -14.78
N THR A 232 4.06 1.26 -14.24
CA THR A 232 5.28 0.89 -14.95
C THR A 232 5.58 -0.61 -14.82
N TRP A 233 6.51 -1.12 -15.62
CA TRP A 233 7.01 -2.49 -15.48
C TRP A 233 7.59 -2.76 -14.08
N ASP A 234 8.36 -1.80 -13.56
CA ASP A 234 8.93 -1.88 -12.20
C ASP A 234 7.83 -1.82 -11.14
N ASP A 235 6.83 -0.95 -11.30
CA ASP A 235 5.68 -0.88 -10.39
C ASP A 235 5.03 -2.26 -10.28
N ARG A 236 4.73 -2.92 -11.41
CA ARG A 236 4.15 -4.27 -11.39
C ARG A 236 5.03 -5.29 -10.67
N ARG A 237 6.35 -5.28 -10.95
CA ARG A 237 7.29 -6.23 -10.33
C ARG A 237 7.33 -6.05 -8.81
N ILE A 238 7.40 -4.80 -8.35
CA ILE A 238 7.43 -4.45 -6.93
C ILE A 238 6.10 -4.81 -6.26
N LEU A 239 4.95 -4.43 -6.83
CA LEU A 239 3.64 -4.77 -6.27
C LEU A 239 3.43 -6.28 -6.17
N ALA A 240 3.88 -7.06 -7.17
CA ALA A 240 3.80 -8.52 -7.13
C ALA A 240 4.68 -9.13 -6.03
N ALA A 241 5.89 -8.59 -5.82
CA ALA A 241 6.76 -9.01 -4.72
C ALA A 241 6.14 -8.68 -3.36
N SER A 242 5.70 -7.43 -3.17
CA SER A 242 5.06 -6.98 -1.92
C SER A 242 3.77 -7.74 -1.61
N GLN A 243 2.93 -8.02 -2.61
CA GLN A 243 1.72 -8.82 -2.42
C GLN A 243 2.05 -10.22 -1.90
N ASN A 244 3.04 -10.90 -2.49
CA ASN A 244 3.47 -12.23 -2.05
C ASN A 244 4.03 -12.20 -0.62
N PHE A 245 4.88 -11.21 -0.33
CA PHE A 245 5.49 -11.03 0.99
C PHE A 245 4.42 -10.76 2.07
N LEU A 246 3.57 -9.76 1.86
CA LEU A 246 2.52 -9.37 2.82
C LEU A 246 1.51 -10.51 3.05
N LEU A 247 1.11 -11.24 2.01
CA LEU A 247 0.24 -12.41 2.17
C LEU A 247 0.93 -13.51 2.98
N ARG A 248 2.22 -13.80 2.71
CA ARG A 248 2.97 -14.84 3.43
C ARG A 248 3.09 -14.51 4.93
N LEU A 249 3.40 -13.27 5.28
CA LEU A 249 3.42 -12.82 6.67
C LEU A 249 2.04 -12.90 7.33
N ARG A 250 1.00 -12.43 6.62
CA ARG A 250 -0.39 -12.52 7.10
C ARG A 250 -0.82 -13.96 7.37
N HIS A 251 -0.43 -14.89 6.50
CA HIS A 251 -0.70 -16.32 6.70
C HIS A 251 0.02 -16.86 7.94
N GLN A 252 1.30 -16.51 8.10
CA GLN A 252 2.06 -16.99 9.25
C GLN A 252 1.49 -16.44 10.56
N LEU A 253 1.11 -15.17 10.60
CA LEU A 253 0.47 -14.53 11.74
C LEU A 253 -0.86 -15.22 12.09
N HIS A 254 -1.64 -15.59 11.08
CA HIS A 254 -2.84 -16.38 11.26
C HIS A 254 -2.58 -17.77 11.85
N TYR A 255 -1.55 -18.48 11.36
CA TYR A 255 -1.19 -19.80 11.91
C TYR A 255 -0.69 -19.71 13.35
N GLN A 256 0.13 -18.71 13.67
CA GLN A 256 0.66 -18.52 15.03
C GLN A 256 -0.44 -18.14 16.03
N THR A 257 -1.41 -17.33 15.62
CA THR A 257 -2.50 -16.89 16.50
C THR A 257 -3.70 -17.85 16.52
N GLY A 258 -3.79 -18.76 15.56
CA GLY A 258 -4.95 -19.66 15.39
C GLY A 258 -6.25 -18.92 15.05
N ARG A 259 -6.18 -17.66 14.62
CA ARG A 259 -7.32 -16.81 14.30
C ARG A 259 -6.95 -15.75 13.27
N LYS A 260 -7.95 -14.97 12.83
CA LYS A 260 -7.72 -13.76 12.03
C LYS A 260 -6.94 -12.74 12.86
N ASN A 261 -5.76 -12.38 12.39
CA ASN A 261 -4.94 -11.31 12.93
C ASN A 261 -4.09 -10.71 11.80
N ASP A 262 -4.24 -9.41 11.59
CA ASP A 262 -3.58 -8.69 10.51
C ASP A 262 -2.59 -7.62 11.04
N ARG A 263 -2.43 -7.50 12.37
CA ARG A 263 -1.53 -6.54 13.03
C ARG A 263 -0.25 -7.24 13.49
N LEU A 264 0.88 -6.71 13.05
CA LEU A 264 2.20 -7.19 13.40
C LEU A 264 2.67 -6.55 14.73
N SER A 265 2.14 -7.03 15.86
CA SER A 265 2.55 -6.55 17.19
C SER A 265 3.98 -6.94 17.52
N PHE A 266 4.61 -6.24 18.47
CA PHE A 266 6.01 -6.47 18.86
C PHE A 266 6.33 -7.94 19.15
N GLU A 267 5.44 -8.65 19.85
CA GLU A 267 5.58 -10.09 20.12
C GLU A 267 5.68 -10.93 18.84
N PHE A 268 4.91 -10.59 17.80
CA PHE A 268 4.92 -11.33 16.54
C PHE A 268 6.07 -10.89 15.63
N GLN A 269 6.61 -9.69 15.80
CA GLN A 269 7.78 -9.24 15.04
C GLN A 269 8.98 -10.13 15.32
N GLU A 270 9.23 -10.45 16.59
CA GLU A 270 10.34 -11.34 16.97
C GLU A 270 10.10 -12.77 16.46
N THR A 271 8.92 -13.35 16.72
CA THR A 271 8.63 -14.73 16.29
C THR A 271 8.62 -14.89 14.77
N LEU A 272 8.21 -13.87 14.03
CA LEU A 272 8.23 -13.89 12.56
C LEU A 272 9.64 -13.68 12.01
N ALA A 273 10.48 -12.84 12.64
CA ALA A 273 11.87 -12.71 12.27
C ALA A 273 12.63 -14.04 12.44
N GLU A 274 12.37 -14.76 13.54
CA GLU A 274 12.90 -16.11 13.77
C GLU A 274 12.38 -17.12 12.74
N TRP A 275 11.08 -17.08 12.43
CA TRP A 275 10.47 -17.97 11.44
C TRP A 275 10.99 -17.73 10.01
N GLU A 276 11.25 -16.47 9.65
CA GLU A 276 11.91 -16.10 8.39
C GLU A 276 13.39 -16.52 8.35
N GLY A 277 13.96 -16.94 9.49
CA GLY A 277 15.36 -17.33 9.59
C GLY A 277 16.32 -16.14 9.49
N VAL A 278 15.87 -14.94 9.86
CA VAL A 278 16.70 -13.74 9.82
C VAL A 278 17.77 -13.84 10.90
N ALA A 279 19.04 -13.73 10.48
CA ALA A 279 20.17 -13.66 11.39
C ALA A 279 20.57 -12.19 11.65
N GLY A 280 20.97 -11.90 12.89
CA GLY A 280 21.48 -10.57 13.25
C GLY A 280 22.79 -10.25 12.51
N GLN A 281 23.04 -8.96 12.30
CA GLN A 281 24.25 -8.48 11.61
C GLN A 281 24.93 -7.40 12.45
N GLY A 282 26.12 -7.70 12.98
CA GLY A 282 26.85 -6.77 13.84
C GLY A 282 26.06 -6.43 15.11
N THR A 283 25.65 -5.16 15.23
CA THR A 283 24.85 -4.66 16.35
C THR A 283 23.34 -4.61 16.07
N THR A 284 22.91 -4.90 14.84
CA THR A 284 21.50 -4.83 14.42
C THR A 284 20.79 -6.13 14.76
N LEU A 285 19.66 -6.03 15.45
CA LEU A 285 18.88 -7.19 15.88
C LEU A 285 18.20 -7.87 14.67
N PRO A 286 17.99 -9.20 14.70
CA PRO A 286 17.23 -9.90 13.66
C PRO A 286 15.87 -9.27 13.35
N VAL A 287 15.14 -8.89 14.40
CA VAL A 287 13.82 -8.24 14.29
C VAL A 287 13.90 -6.88 13.61
N GLU A 288 14.99 -6.11 13.80
CA GLU A 288 15.16 -4.82 13.12
C GLU A 288 15.44 -5.00 11.62
N ILE A 289 16.21 -6.03 11.25
CA ILE A 289 16.48 -6.39 9.85
C ILE A 289 15.18 -6.84 9.17
N PHE A 290 14.42 -7.71 9.84
CA PHE A 290 13.11 -8.18 9.38
C PHE A 290 12.13 -7.01 9.20
N MET A 291 11.99 -6.17 10.22
CA MET A 291 11.06 -5.03 10.17
C MET A 291 11.46 -4.01 9.11
N ARG A 292 12.76 -3.81 8.84
CA ARG A 292 13.21 -2.98 7.70
C ARG A 292 12.67 -3.51 6.37
N GLU A 293 12.68 -4.83 6.14
CA GLU A 293 12.11 -5.44 4.93
C GLU A 293 10.58 -5.24 4.88
N VAL A 294 9.89 -5.40 6.02
CA VAL A 294 8.44 -5.12 6.12
C VAL A 294 8.12 -3.68 5.73
N TYR A 295 8.82 -2.69 6.29
CA TYR A 295 8.59 -1.28 5.97
C TYR A 295 8.97 -0.96 4.53
N GLN A 296 10.01 -1.57 3.97
CA GLN A 296 10.36 -1.40 2.56
C GLN A 296 9.19 -1.82 1.66
N HIS A 297 8.60 -3.00 1.90
CA HIS A 297 7.45 -3.47 1.12
C HIS A 297 6.21 -2.58 1.28
N LEU A 298 5.92 -2.10 2.50
CA LEU A 298 4.80 -1.18 2.74
C LEU A 298 5.05 0.18 2.07
N GLN A 299 6.24 0.75 2.19
CA GLN A 299 6.60 2.02 1.58
C GLN A 299 6.54 1.94 0.05
N ASP A 300 7.06 0.85 -0.54
CA ASP A 300 7.00 0.59 -1.97
C ASP A 300 5.55 0.58 -2.49
N VAL A 301 4.65 -0.15 -1.81
CA VAL A 301 3.23 -0.19 -2.17
C VAL A 301 2.61 1.19 -2.02
N HIS A 302 2.89 1.90 -0.92
CA HIS A 302 2.34 3.22 -0.67
C HIS A 302 2.76 4.23 -1.75
N THR A 303 4.06 4.25 -2.10
CA THR A 303 4.58 5.14 -3.15
C THR A 303 3.94 4.84 -4.50
N ILE A 304 3.89 3.56 -4.92
CA ILE A 304 3.26 3.19 -6.20
C ILE A 304 1.76 3.53 -6.18
N HIS A 305 1.09 3.30 -5.05
CA HIS A 305 -0.30 3.66 -4.86
C HIS A 305 -0.53 5.17 -5.03
N GLN A 306 0.29 6.03 -4.41
CA GLN A 306 0.19 7.48 -4.61
C GLN A 306 0.40 7.85 -6.07
N ASN A 307 1.47 7.34 -6.69
CA ASN A 307 1.79 7.60 -8.09
C ASN A 307 0.64 7.19 -9.04
N PHE A 308 -0.02 6.06 -8.76
CA PHE A 308 -1.18 5.61 -9.52
C PHE A 308 -2.34 6.61 -9.46
N PHE A 309 -2.65 7.13 -8.27
CA PHE A 309 -3.73 8.09 -8.08
C PHE A 309 -3.41 9.47 -8.65
N GLU A 310 -2.14 9.85 -8.67
CA GLU A 310 -1.69 11.05 -9.38
C GLU A 310 -1.89 10.90 -10.90
N ARG A 311 -1.42 9.81 -11.50
CA ARG A 311 -1.66 9.50 -12.93
C ARG A 311 -3.15 9.45 -13.26
N LEU A 312 -3.95 8.85 -12.37
CA LEU A 312 -5.40 8.79 -12.53
C LEU A 312 -6.03 10.20 -12.53
N ALA A 313 -5.56 11.10 -11.66
CA ALA A 313 -6.04 12.48 -11.63
C ALA A 313 -5.64 13.25 -12.90
N GLU A 314 -4.42 13.05 -13.41
CA GLU A 314 -3.93 13.64 -14.66
C GLU A 314 -4.83 13.27 -15.84
N LEU A 315 -5.15 11.97 -15.99
CA LEU A 315 -6.06 11.46 -17.03
C LEU A 315 -7.44 12.13 -17.00
N ARG A 316 -7.98 12.41 -15.80
CA ARG A 316 -9.28 13.08 -15.64
C ARG A 316 -9.25 14.53 -16.09
N THR A 317 -8.11 15.20 -15.91
CA THR A 317 -8.01 16.63 -16.23
C THR A 317 -7.88 16.94 -17.72
N GLY A 318 -7.66 15.93 -18.58
CA GLY A 318 -8.10 15.82 -19.99
C GLY A 318 -7.82 16.95 -20.98
N GLY A 319 -7.27 18.08 -20.56
CA GLY A 319 -6.91 19.22 -21.38
C GLY A 319 -5.41 19.44 -21.29
N THR A 320 -4.81 19.85 -22.40
CA THR A 320 -3.49 20.47 -22.42
C THR A 320 -3.50 21.62 -21.41
N ARG A 321 -2.91 21.40 -20.23
CA ARG A 321 -2.76 22.51 -19.29
C ARG A 321 -1.69 23.42 -19.90
N PRO A 322 -1.83 24.74 -19.80
CA PRO A 322 -0.88 25.65 -20.42
C PRO A 322 0.51 25.38 -19.84
N ARG A 323 1.46 24.99 -20.70
CA ARG A 323 2.87 24.83 -20.33
C ARG A 323 3.45 26.19 -19.99
N ARG A 324 3.85 26.39 -18.74
CA ARG A 324 4.56 27.59 -18.30
C ARG A 324 6.03 27.25 -18.10
N VAL A 325 6.89 27.69 -19.01
CA VAL A 325 8.34 27.53 -18.86
C VAL A 325 8.81 28.39 -17.70
N LEU A 326 9.50 27.78 -16.73
CA LEU A 326 10.09 28.49 -15.59
C LEU A 326 11.53 28.90 -15.91
N GLU A 327 12.31 27.94 -16.40
CA GLU A 327 13.73 28.06 -16.75
C GLU A 327 14.01 27.16 -17.97
N PRO A 328 15.12 27.34 -18.71
CA PRO A 328 15.48 26.43 -19.79
C PRO A 328 15.48 24.96 -19.32
N GLY A 329 14.66 24.13 -19.96
CA GLY A 329 14.50 22.71 -19.62
C GLY A 329 13.54 22.39 -18.46
N LEU A 330 12.98 23.39 -17.77
CA LEU A 330 12.00 23.23 -16.68
C LEU A 330 10.67 23.93 -16.99
N TYR A 331 9.55 23.24 -16.76
CA TYR A 331 8.23 23.82 -17.00
C TYR A 331 7.16 23.29 -16.05
N LEU A 332 6.12 24.08 -15.85
CA LEU A 332 4.90 23.67 -15.17
C LEU A 332 3.82 23.27 -16.15
N GLU A 333 3.06 22.25 -15.78
CA GLU A 333 1.80 21.89 -16.43
C GLU A 333 0.73 21.67 -15.34
N GLY A 334 -0.05 22.72 -15.08
CA GLY A 334 -0.94 22.79 -13.91
C GLY A 334 -0.17 22.94 -12.59
N ASP A 335 -0.37 22.01 -11.66
CA ASP A 335 0.23 21.94 -10.33
C ASP A 335 1.46 21.01 -10.26
N ARG A 336 2.07 20.73 -11.41
CA ARG A 336 3.17 19.77 -11.55
C ARG A 336 4.38 20.35 -12.29
N LEU A 337 5.56 20.07 -11.74
CA LEU A 337 6.85 20.47 -12.30
C LEU A 337 7.48 19.34 -13.14
N TYR A 338 7.86 19.69 -14.37
CA TYR A 338 8.43 18.80 -15.38
C TYR A 338 9.86 19.19 -15.75
N VAL A 339 10.67 18.17 -16.03
CA VAL A 339 11.95 18.28 -16.74
C VAL A 339 11.72 17.85 -18.19
N GLU A 340 12.20 18.66 -19.13
CA GLU A 340 11.99 18.43 -20.57
C GLU A 340 12.61 17.11 -21.07
N SER A 341 13.79 16.73 -20.58
CA SER A 341 14.39 15.44 -20.91
C SER A 341 15.53 15.07 -19.96
N ALA A 342 15.95 13.80 -19.99
CA ALA A 342 17.18 13.35 -19.32
C ALA A 342 18.42 14.13 -19.80
N ARG A 343 18.43 14.63 -21.05
CA ARG A 343 19.55 15.40 -21.60
C ARG A 343 19.80 16.69 -20.83
N VAL A 344 18.74 17.38 -20.41
CA VAL A 344 18.82 18.58 -19.59
C VAL A 344 19.54 18.31 -18.26
N LEU A 345 19.23 17.17 -17.62
CA LEU A 345 19.90 16.77 -16.37
C LEU A 345 21.36 16.39 -16.61
N ILE A 346 21.67 15.71 -17.70
CA ILE A 346 23.04 15.32 -18.06
C ILE A 346 23.91 16.55 -18.35
N ASP A 347 23.37 17.52 -19.09
CA ASP A 347 24.10 18.74 -19.45
C ASP A 347 24.24 19.69 -18.25
N HIS A 348 23.23 19.73 -17.37
CA HIS A 348 23.20 20.59 -16.18
C HIS A 348 22.75 19.82 -14.92
N PRO A 349 23.64 19.04 -14.28
CA PRO A 349 23.27 18.21 -13.13
C PRO A 349 22.66 18.98 -11.95
N THR A 350 23.06 20.24 -11.72
CA THR A 350 22.55 21.11 -10.65
C THR A 350 21.03 21.26 -10.65
N ILE A 351 20.39 21.05 -11.80
CA ILE A 351 18.93 21.02 -11.95
C ILE A 351 18.29 19.99 -11.01
N LEU A 352 18.94 18.86 -10.72
CA LEU A 352 18.43 17.82 -9.83
C LEU A 352 18.00 18.38 -8.47
N MET A 353 18.81 19.25 -7.85
CA MET A 353 18.46 19.90 -6.58
C MET A 353 17.58 21.14 -6.79
N ASN A 354 17.81 21.90 -7.87
CA ASN A 354 17.02 23.10 -8.20
C ASN A 354 15.53 22.77 -8.40
N LEU A 355 15.19 21.58 -8.90
CA LEU A 355 13.80 21.12 -9.02
C LEU A 355 13.02 21.24 -7.70
N PHE A 356 13.66 20.90 -6.58
CA PHE A 356 13.03 20.97 -5.26
C PHE A 356 12.87 22.42 -4.79
N ARG A 357 13.85 23.29 -5.10
CA ARG A 357 13.72 24.74 -4.86
C ARG A 357 12.60 25.36 -5.69
N GLN A 358 12.46 24.99 -6.95
CA GLN A 358 11.37 25.47 -7.82
C GLN A 358 10.01 24.93 -7.36
N ALA A 359 9.95 23.65 -6.97
CA ALA A 359 8.74 23.06 -6.41
C ALA A 359 8.28 23.78 -5.13
N LEU A 360 9.22 24.11 -4.23
CA LEU A 360 8.97 24.93 -3.05
C LEU A 360 8.45 26.33 -3.43
N LYS A 361 9.16 27.04 -4.31
CA LYS A 361 8.84 28.41 -4.71
C LYS A 361 7.46 28.54 -5.35
N GLU A 362 7.10 27.58 -6.20
CA GLU A 362 5.82 27.55 -6.90
C GLU A 362 4.70 26.87 -6.09
N ASN A 363 5.05 26.26 -4.96
CA ASN A 363 4.16 25.46 -4.12
C ASN A 363 3.44 24.35 -4.92
N VAL A 364 4.23 23.61 -5.71
CA VAL A 364 3.78 22.53 -6.60
C VAL A 364 4.52 21.24 -6.30
N SER A 365 3.98 20.11 -6.75
CA SER A 365 4.66 18.82 -6.66
C SER A 365 5.45 18.52 -7.94
N LEU A 366 6.43 17.62 -7.86
CA LEU A 366 7.07 17.10 -9.06
C LEU A 366 6.10 16.18 -9.81
N SER A 367 6.20 16.14 -11.14
CA SER A 367 5.51 15.12 -11.93
C SER A 367 6.17 13.75 -11.78
N GLN A 368 5.42 12.70 -12.07
CA GLN A 368 5.91 11.32 -12.01
C GLN A 368 7.03 11.06 -13.03
N GLU A 369 6.96 11.69 -14.21
CA GLU A 369 8.00 11.68 -15.21
C GLU A 369 9.30 12.28 -14.67
N THR A 370 9.21 13.43 -13.99
CA THR A 370 10.36 14.08 -13.37
C THR A 370 10.98 13.22 -12.27
N ILE A 371 10.16 12.66 -11.37
CA ILE A 371 10.63 11.75 -10.31
C ILE A 371 11.37 10.55 -10.92
N ARG A 372 10.83 9.97 -11.99
CA ARG A 372 11.48 8.86 -12.71
C ARG A 372 12.80 9.29 -13.34
N LEU A 373 12.85 10.46 -13.99
CA LEU A 373 14.08 10.99 -14.58
C LEU A 373 15.16 11.24 -13.53
N ILE A 374 14.80 11.80 -12.36
CA ILE A 374 15.73 11.98 -11.23
C ILE A 374 16.34 10.63 -10.85
N LYS A 375 15.50 9.60 -10.64
CA LYS A 375 15.95 8.24 -10.27
C LYS A 375 16.92 7.65 -11.30
N GLN A 376 16.62 7.82 -12.60
CA GLN A 376 17.48 7.34 -13.70
C GLN A 376 18.80 8.11 -13.81
N CYS A 377 18.81 9.37 -13.38
CA CYS A 377 19.97 10.27 -13.47
C CYS A 377 20.74 10.40 -12.14
N LEU A 378 20.46 9.59 -11.12
CA LEU A 378 21.19 9.62 -9.85
C LEU A 378 22.70 9.37 -9.99
N PHE A 379 23.14 8.72 -11.08
CA PHE A 379 24.55 8.54 -11.39
C PHE A 379 25.31 9.87 -11.61
N LEU A 380 24.59 10.97 -11.86
CA LEU A 380 25.16 12.32 -11.98
C LEU A 380 25.47 12.97 -10.62
N VAL A 381 24.97 12.40 -9.52
CA VAL A 381 25.22 12.87 -8.15
C VAL A 381 26.57 12.32 -7.68
N ASP A 382 27.63 12.78 -8.34
CA ASP A 382 29.02 12.41 -8.03
C ASP A 382 29.65 13.36 -7.00
N GLN A 383 30.96 13.21 -6.76
CA GLN A 383 31.68 14.08 -5.80
C GLN A 383 31.69 15.56 -6.23
N SER A 384 31.67 15.85 -7.54
CA SER A 384 31.64 17.22 -8.05
C SER A 384 30.30 17.87 -7.73
N PHE A 385 29.20 17.15 -7.98
CA PHE A 385 27.86 17.58 -7.59
C PHE A 385 27.74 17.76 -6.07
N GLN A 386 28.20 16.78 -5.29
CA GLN A 386 28.12 16.80 -3.83
C GLN A 386 28.86 18.01 -3.22
N ARG A 387 30.01 18.39 -3.79
CA ARG A 387 30.83 19.50 -3.31
C ARG A 387 30.52 20.84 -3.97
N SER A 388 29.50 20.92 -4.83
CA SER A 388 29.13 22.17 -5.50
C SER A 388 28.59 23.20 -4.49
N PRO A 389 29.18 24.41 -4.40
CA PRO A 389 28.67 25.47 -3.51
C PRO A 389 27.24 25.89 -3.86
N GLU A 390 26.89 25.88 -5.16
CA GLU A 390 25.55 26.21 -5.62
C GLU A 390 24.53 25.18 -5.11
N VAL A 391 24.84 23.87 -5.22
CA VAL A 391 23.94 22.80 -4.75
C VAL A 391 23.80 22.83 -3.24
N ALA A 392 24.90 23.07 -2.52
CA ALA A 392 24.88 23.22 -1.06
C ALA A 392 23.97 24.36 -0.61
N GLN A 393 24.07 25.53 -1.25
CA GLN A 393 23.19 26.66 -0.95
C GLN A 393 21.72 26.30 -1.21
N ILE A 394 21.41 25.69 -2.36
CA ILE A 394 20.03 25.27 -2.68
C ILE A 394 19.49 24.31 -1.63
N PHE A 395 20.30 23.33 -1.20
CA PHE A 395 19.91 22.35 -0.20
C PHE A 395 19.66 23.02 1.17
N VAL A 396 20.58 23.86 1.63
CA VAL A 396 20.44 24.56 2.91
C VAL A 396 19.21 25.47 2.89
N ASP A 397 18.96 26.20 1.81
CA ASP A 397 17.76 27.02 1.65
C ASP A 397 16.48 26.17 1.73
N LEU A 398 16.44 25.06 0.99
CA LEU A 398 15.31 24.12 0.98
C LEU A 398 15.03 23.55 2.38
N ILE A 399 16.06 23.13 3.10
CA ILE A 399 15.91 22.58 4.46
C ILE A 399 15.55 23.68 5.47
N SER A 400 16.00 24.91 5.26
CA SER A 400 15.77 26.02 6.19
C SER A 400 14.45 26.76 5.97
N ASP A 401 13.82 26.65 4.80
CA ASP A 401 12.57 27.35 4.50
C ASP A 401 11.39 26.77 5.30
N LEU A 402 10.65 27.64 6.00
CA LEU A 402 9.50 27.24 6.80
C LEU A 402 8.35 26.67 5.98
N ASN A 403 8.29 26.91 4.68
CA ASN A 403 7.22 26.45 3.79
C ASN A 403 7.51 25.11 3.14
N THR A 404 8.73 24.57 3.27
CA THR A 404 9.04 23.23 2.75
C THR A 404 8.14 22.21 3.41
N SER A 405 7.27 21.62 2.60
CA SER A 405 6.30 20.64 3.05
C SER A 405 6.96 19.31 3.36
N ARG A 406 6.31 18.53 4.22
CA ARG A 406 6.67 17.14 4.47
C ARG A 406 6.69 16.32 3.17
N SER A 407 5.70 16.51 2.31
CA SER A 407 5.60 15.79 1.03
C SER A 407 6.80 16.07 0.11
N LEU A 408 7.29 17.31 0.06
CA LEU A 408 8.44 17.65 -0.77
C LEU A 408 9.74 17.00 -0.24
N LEU A 409 9.91 16.96 1.09
CA LEU A 409 11.02 16.25 1.75
C LEU A 409 10.94 14.74 1.52
N GLU A 410 9.75 14.16 1.60
CA GLU A 410 9.52 12.75 1.33
C GLU A 410 9.84 12.41 -0.14
N ILE A 411 9.47 13.26 -1.11
CA ILE A 411 9.87 13.08 -2.51
C ILE A 411 11.39 13.18 -2.67
N LEU A 412 12.06 14.10 -1.97
CA LEU A 412 13.52 14.25 -2.00
C LEU A 412 14.23 12.98 -1.49
N LEU A 413 13.70 12.37 -0.45
CA LEU A 413 14.17 11.09 0.08
C LEU A 413 13.85 9.93 -0.89
N GLN A 414 12.60 9.81 -1.33
CA GLN A 414 12.10 8.71 -2.19
C GLN A 414 12.72 8.68 -3.58
N THR A 415 13.17 9.82 -4.10
CA THR A 415 13.94 9.87 -5.35
C THR A 415 15.34 9.28 -5.19
N GLY A 416 15.83 9.09 -3.95
CA GLY A 416 17.20 8.72 -3.65
C GLY A 416 18.19 9.90 -3.76
N LEU A 417 17.71 11.10 -4.13
CA LEU A 417 18.58 12.26 -4.27
C LEU A 417 19.15 12.69 -2.90
N LEU A 418 18.34 12.64 -1.84
CA LEU A 418 18.81 13.00 -0.49
C LEU A 418 19.99 12.13 -0.05
N THR A 419 19.86 10.81 -0.16
CA THR A 419 20.89 9.87 0.29
C THR A 419 22.07 9.79 -0.66
N ARG A 420 21.90 10.11 -1.95
CA ARG A 420 23.05 10.29 -2.85
C ARG A 420 23.80 11.59 -2.59
N TYR A 421 23.11 12.64 -2.16
CA TYR A 421 23.74 13.92 -1.81
C TYR A 421 24.41 13.87 -0.43
N LEU A 422 23.78 13.23 0.55
CA LEU A 422 24.29 12.95 1.89
C LEU A 422 24.32 11.42 2.14
N PRO A 423 25.39 10.72 1.68
CA PRO A 423 25.53 9.27 1.83
C PRO A 423 25.41 8.77 3.26
N GLU A 424 25.76 9.61 4.24
CA GLU A 424 25.67 9.29 5.66
C GLU A 424 24.23 9.02 6.14
N LEU A 425 23.20 9.41 5.38
CA LEU A 425 21.80 9.11 5.66
C LEU A 425 21.36 7.71 5.18
N GLU A 426 22.10 7.07 4.28
CA GLU A 426 21.73 5.74 3.75
C GLU A 426 21.49 4.68 4.84
N PRO A 427 22.33 4.58 5.91
CA PRO A 427 22.10 3.63 7.00
C PRO A 427 20.83 3.86 7.83
N THR A 428 20.18 5.03 7.69
CA THR A 428 18.94 5.37 8.40
C THR A 428 17.67 4.95 7.63
N LEU A 429 17.80 4.61 6.35
CA LEU A 429 16.67 4.24 5.49
C LEU A 429 15.95 3.00 5.99
N CYS A 430 14.63 3.12 6.19
CA CYS A 430 13.78 2.07 6.76
C CYS A 430 14.35 1.46 8.05
N ARG A 431 15.24 2.18 8.75
CA ARG A 431 15.89 1.64 9.95
C ARG A 431 14.92 1.72 11.10
N THR A 432 14.62 0.57 11.66
CA THR A 432 13.75 0.44 12.83
C THR A 432 14.62 0.37 14.07
N GLN A 433 14.06 0.82 15.18
CA GLN A 433 14.64 0.58 16.49
C GLN A 433 13.61 -0.18 17.30
N PHE A 434 14.01 -1.35 17.77
CA PHE A 434 13.09 -2.22 18.48
C PHE A 434 12.94 -1.78 19.94
N ASP A 435 12.19 -0.70 20.16
CA ASP A 435 11.79 -0.23 21.48
C ASP A 435 10.44 0.52 21.45
N THR A 436 9.89 0.79 22.63
CA THR A 436 8.57 1.40 22.80
C THR A 436 8.52 2.91 22.52
N TYR A 437 9.66 3.55 22.26
CA TYR A 437 9.77 5.01 22.12
C TYR A 437 9.95 5.44 20.66
N HIS A 438 10.57 4.62 19.82
CA HIS A 438 10.88 4.98 18.43
C HIS A 438 9.78 4.56 17.48
N VAL A 439 8.83 5.47 17.32
CA VAL A 439 7.59 5.17 16.62
C VAL A 439 7.75 5.05 15.10
N TYR A 440 8.73 5.74 14.53
CA TYR A 440 8.98 5.81 13.08
C TYR A 440 10.33 5.18 12.73
N THR A 441 10.50 4.74 11.48
CA THR A 441 11.83 4.46 10.96
C THR A 441 12.67 5.74 11.02
N VAL A 442 13.99 5.61 11.22
CA VAL A 442 14.85 6.76 11.51
C VAL A 442 14.74 7.82 10.42
N ASP A 443 14.72 7.43 9.15
CA ASP A 443 14.50 8.34 8.01
C ASP A 443 13.18 9.15 8.10
N VAL A 444 12.05 8.48 8.40
CA VAL A 444 10.74 9.13 8.58
C VAL A 444 10.75 10.03 9.81
N HIS A 445 11.37 9.58 10.91
CA HIS A 445 11.52 10.36 12.15
C HIS A 445 12.30 11.66 11.92
N LEU A 446 13.39 11.61 11.16
CA LEU A 446 14.19 12.80 10.83
C LEU A 446 13.36 13.83 10.05
N LEU A 447 12.60 13.38 9.03
CA LEU A 447 11.73 14.28 8.24
C LEU A 447 10.55 14.82 9.06
N LEU A 448 9.98 14.02 9.97
CA LEU A 448 8.94 14.45 10.88
C LEU A 448 9.44 15.49 11.87
N THR A 449 10.59 15.25 12.50
CA THR A 449 11.23 16.20 13.42
C THR A 449 11.44 17.54 12.73
N LEU A 450 11.96 17.53 11.51
CA LEU A 450 12.12 18.72 10.68
C LEU A 450 10.77 19.40 10.39
N THR A 451 9.73 18.64 10.05
CA THR A 451 8.38 19.16 9.75
C THR A 451 7.72 19.79 10.98
N GLU A 452 7.81 19.15 12.14
CA GLU A 452 7.26 19.65 13.41
C GLU A 452 7.98 20.92 13.86
N MET A 453 9.30 20.98 13.69
CA MET A 453 10.07 22.18 13.96
C MET A 453 9.63 23.36 13.08
N LYS A 454 9.35 23.12 11.80
CA LYS A 454 8.78 24.14 10.91
C LYS A 454 7.38 24.58 11.32
N LYS A 455 6.55 23.70 11.89
CA LYS A 455 5.23 24.06 12.45
C LYS A 455 5.35 25.00 13.64
N ILE A 456 6.35 24.78 14.51
CA ILE A 456 6.66 25.71 15.62
C ILE A 456 6.97 27.09 15.04
N GLY A 457 7.87 27.19 14.06
CA GLY A 457 8.23 28.46 13.43
C GLY A 457 7.07 29.17 12.70
N ARG A 458 6.09 28.41 12.18
CA ARG A 458 4.85 28.97 11.60
C ARG A 458 3.79 29.35 12.64
N GLY A 459 4.04 29.12 13.93
CA GLY A 459 3.10 29.42 15.01
C GLY A 459 1.86 28.51 15.04
N VAL A 460 1.94 27.30 14.46
CA VAL A 460 0.83 26.33 14.46
C VAL A 460 0.40 25.96 15.89
N TYR A 461 1.36 25.90 16.81
CA TYR A 461 1.17 25.56 18.22
C TYR A 461 1.08 26.78 19.14
N LEU A 462 0.83 27.98 18.61
CA LEU A 462 0.88 29.21 19.41
C LEU A 462 -0.14 29.21 20.57
N LYS A 463 -1.28 28.55 20.40
CA LYS A 463 -2.33 28.49 21.42
C LYS A 463 -2.05 27.43 22.48
N GLU A 464 -1.55 26.28 22.04
CA GLU A 464 -1.31 25.10 22.87
C GLU A 464 0.02 25.22 23.63
N GLU A 465 1.07 25.73 22.98
CA GLU A 465 2.44 25.76 23.46
C GLU A 465 3.12 27.14 23.20
N PRO A 466 2.65 28.23 23.83
CA PRO A 466 3.14 29.59 23.57
C PRO A 466 4.63 29.77 23.93
N LEU A 467 5.15 28.99 24.89
CA LEU A 467 6.57 29.02 25.26
C LEU A 467 7.48 28.56 24.12
N LEU A 468 7.09 27.52 23.37
CA LEU A 468 7.88 27.02 22.23
C LEU A 468 8.04 28.09 21.15
N TYR A 469 6.96 28.85 20.89
CA TYR A 469 7.02 29.96 19.94
C TYR A 469 7.82 31.16 20.47
N GLY A 470 7.78 31.42 21.79
CA GLY A 470 8.65 32.43 22.41
C GLY A 470 10.13 32.12 22.21
N LEU A 471 10.54 30.88 22.52
CA LEU A 471 11.91 30.41 22.34
C LEU A 471 12.35 30.37 20.87
N TRP A 472 11.41 30.16 19.95
CA TRP A 472 11.70 30.22 18.52
C TRP A 472 12.37 31.54 18.11
N GLY A 473 11.89 32.67 18.65
CA GLY A 473 12.45 34.00 18.36
C GLY A 473 13.85 34.24 18.92
N GLU A 474 14.33 33.40 19.84
CA GLU A 474 15.65 33.50 20.46
C GLU A 474 16.72 32.67 19.74
N VAL A 475 16.33 31.87 18.74
CA VAL A 475 17.26 31.01 17.98
C VAL A 475 18.23 31.86 17.15
N PRO A 476 19.55 31.75 17.36
CA PRO A 476 20.53 32.59 16.68
C PRO A 476 20.82 32.14 15.24
N ASP A 477 20.65 30.84 14.94
CA ASP A 477 21.00 30.23 13.66
C ASP A 477 19.97 29.15 13.29
N PHE A 478 18.99 29.51 12.47
CA PHE A 478 17.96 28.60 11.99
C PHE A 478 18.49 27.53 11.01
N PRO A 479 19.35 27.85 10.03
CA PRO A 479 19.98 26.84 9.19
C PRO A 479 20.67 25.72 10.00
N ALA A 480 21.47 26.08 11.00
CA ALA A 480 22.10 25.09 11.87
C ALA A 480 21.08 24.27 12.66
N LEU A 481 20.01 24.90 13.18
CA LEU A 481 18.95 24.21 13.90
C LEU A 481 18.21 23.19 13.02
N PHE A 482 17.85 23.54 11.79
CA PHE A 482 17.17 22.64 10.87
C PHE A 482 18.07 21.50 10.38
N LEU A 483 19.34 21.77 10.13
CA LEU A 483 20.32 20.73 9.84
C LEU A 483 20.52 19.80 11.04
N ALA A 484 20.59 20.34 12.26
CA ALA A 484 20.64 19.53 13.47
C ALA A 484 19.39 18.64 13.58
N ALA A 485 18.19 19.16 13.32
CA ALA A 485 16.97 18.36 13.31
C ALA A 485 17.03 17.21 12.29
N LEU A 486 17.50 17.48 11.06
CA LEU A 486 17.64 16.47 10.00
C LEU A 486 18.73 15.44 10.29
N LEU A 487 19.77 15.78 11.06
CA LEU A 487 20.96 14.95 11.26
C LEU A 487 21.09 14.37 12.67
N HIS A 488 20.21 14.72 13.62
CA HIS A 488 20.40 14.40 15.05
C HIS A 488 20.59 12.91 15.34
N ASP A 489 19.98 12.06 14.51
CA ASP A 489 19.95 10.61 14.66
C ASP A 489 20.77 9.87 13.59
N ILE A 490 21.59 10.58 12.80
CA ILE A 490 22.34 9.99 11.68
C ILE A 490 23.31 8.89 12.11
N GLY A 491 23.84 8.97 13.34
CA GLY A 491 24.74 7.98 13.91
C GLY A 491 24.08 6.65 14.30
N LYS A 492 22.74 6.54 14.26
CA LYS A 492 22.03 5.27 14.55
C LYS A 492 22.41 4.17 13.58
N GLY A 493 22.98 4.52 12.42
CA GLY A 493 23.63 3.63 11.47
C GLY A 493 24.66 2.65 12.06
N GLY A 494 25.48 3.11 13.02
CA GLY A 494 26.74 2.46 13.40
C GLY A 494 26.80 1.77 14.77
N GLY A 495 25.67 1.62 15.48
CA GLY A 495 25.59 0.87 16.74
C GLY A 495 25.48 1.74 18.01
N LYS A 496 26.16 1.33 19.10
CA LYS A 496 26.09 2.04 20.41
C LYS A 496 26.76 3.43 20.33
N ASN A 497 26.32 4.36 21.19
CA ASN A 497 26.76 5.75 21.22
C ASN A 497 26.48 6.52 19.91
N HIS A 498 25.28 6.35 19.35
CA HIS A 498 24.84 6.99 18.10
C HIS A 498 25.05 8.51 18.08
N ALA A 499 24.86 9.21 19.21
CA ALA A 499 25.12 10.64 19.29
C ALA A 499 26.60 10.99 19.02
N HIS A 500 27.53 10.20 19.59
CA HIS A 500 28.96 10.39 19.35
C HIS A 500 29.34 10.00 17.92
N GLN A 501 28.81 8.90 17.39
CA GLN A 501 29.05 8.49 16.01
C GLN A 501 28.51 9.52 15.01
N GLY A 502 27.31 10.07 15.26
CA GLY A 502 26.73 11.14 14.45
C GLY A 502 27.62 12.38 14.46
N ALA A 503 28.12 12.78 15.63
CA ALA A 503 29.05 13.90 15.75
C ALA A 503 30.33 13.74 14.92
N LEU A 504 30.86 12.51 14.78
CA LEU A 504 32.04 12.23 13.96
C LEU A 504 31.79 12.41 12.45
N LEU A 505 30.52 12.32 12.00
CA LEU A 505 30.14 12.49 10.60
C LEU A 505 29.95 13.97 10.23
N ILE A 506 29.65 14.84 11.21
CA ILE A 506 29.33 16.25 10.98
C ILE A 506 30.43 17.04 10.27
N PRO A 507 31.74 16.91 10.58
CA PRO A 507 32.77 17.68 9.89
C PRO A 507 32.77 17.47 8.37
N GLN A 508 32.62 16.22 7.91
CA GLN A 508 32.57 15.90 6.49
C GLN A 508 31.29 16.46 5.83
N ILE A 509 30.17 16.41 6.54
CA ILE A 509 28.90 16.99 6.06
C ILE A 509 29.01 18.52 5.99
N ALA A 510 29.60 19.16 6.99
CA ALA A 510 29.78 20.61 7.04
C ALA A 510 30.70 21.11 5.91
N GLU A 511 31.80 20.40 5.64
CA GLU A 511 32.67 20.68 4.49
C GLU A 511 31.90 20.56 3.17
N ARG A 512 31.09 19.50 3.01
CA ARG A 512 30.25 19.30 1.82
C ARG A 512 29.22 20.42 1.63
N LEU A 513 28.66 20.92 2.74
CA LEU A 513 27.67 21.99 2.76
C LEU A 513 28.28 23.40 2.76
N HIS A 514 29.61 23.53 2.73
CA HIS A 514 30.32 24.83 2.77
C HIS A 514 29.97 25.67 4.01
N LEU A 515 29.84 25.01 5.17
CA LEU A 515 29.51 25.65 6.46
C LEU A 515 30.75 25.85 7.36
N SER A 516 31.93 25.45 6.88
CA SER A 516 33.21 25.44 7.61
C SER A 516 34.07 26.67 7.37
#